data_AF-A0A436BRP9-F1
#
_entry.id   AF-A0A436BRP9-F1
#
_cell.length_a   1.000
_cell.length_b   1.000
_cell.length_c   1.000
_cell.angle_alpha   90.00
_cell.angle_beta   90.00
_cell.angle_gamma   90.00
#
_symmetry.space_group_name_H-M   'P 1'
#
loop_
_entity.id
_entity.type
_entity.pdbx_description
1 polymer ?
#
loop_
_entity_poly.entity_id
_entity_poly.type
_entity_poly.pdbx_seq_one_letter_code
_entity_poly.pdbx_strand_id
1 'polypeptide(L)'
;LFMQWACSPPVSLARCMLPYALRDPYRISHFKSELYGALFPSAKEYLANLNNSANVGLLDPIMPGAQDYFLSIDRMCTAVWAGADPKASLETAAAEWNETTDRLGMESQKAFYTEFLKLPGATADNTVEKLGMAVTL
;
A
#
# COMPACT_ATOMS: atom_id res chain seq x y z
N LEU A 1 -20.30 -10.24 -13.75
CA LEU A 1 -19.66 -11.22 -14.66
C LEU A 1 -18.22 -10.84 -15.01
N PHE A 2 -17.93 -9.67 -15.61
CA PHE A 2 -16.55 -9.29 -16.00
C PHE A 2 -15.54 -9.27 -14.83
N MET A 3 -15.84 -8.58 -13.73
CA MET A 3 -14.89 -8.49 -12.59
C MET A 3 -14.56 -9.86 -12.00
N GLN A 4 -15.53 -10.77 -11.91
CA GLN A 4 -15.30 -12.14 -11.45
C GLN A 4 -14.41 -12.92 -12.42
N TRP A 5 -14.64 -12.78 -13.72
CA TRP A 5 -13.80 -13.38 -14.75
C TRP A 5 -12.37 -12.83 -14.73
N ALA A 6 -12.21 -11.50 -14.74
CA ALA A 6 -10.92 -10.81 -14.75
C ALA A 6 -10.09 -11.12 -13.48
N CYS A 7 -10.77 -11.33 -12.35
CA CYS A 7 -10.16 -11.67 -11.08
C CYS A 7 -10.09 -13.18 -10.82
N SER A 8 -10.55 -14.05 -11.74
CA SER A 8 -10.47 -15.50 -11.57
C SER A 8 -9.01 -15.97 -11.49
N PRO A 9 -8.68 -17.04 -10.75
CA PRO A 9 -7.29 -17.49 -10.59
C PRO A 9 -6.51 -17.65 -11.91
N PRO A 10 -7.03 -18.32 -12.97
CA PRO A 10 -6.26 -18.48 -14.21
C PRO A 10 -6.04 -17.16 -14.95
N VAL A 11 -7.06 -16.30 -15.04
CA VAL A 11 -6.97 -15.01 -15.77
C VAL A 11 -6.07 -14.02 -15.03
N SER A 12 -6.23 -13.92 -13.71
CA SER A 12 -5.41 -13.02 -12.89
C SER A 12 -3.94 -13.45 -12.85
N LEU A 13 -3.65 -14.76 -12.77
CA LEU A 13 -2.29 -15.27 -12.87
C LEU A 13 -1.66 -14.94 -14.23
N ALA A 14 -2.35 -15.26 -15.33
CA ALA A 14 -1.86 -14.96 -16.67
C ALA A 14 -1.50 -13.48 -16.83
N ARG A 15 -2.34 -12.57 -16.31
CA ARG A 15 -2.09 -11.13 -16.35
C ARG A 15 -0.90 -10.71 -15.47
N CYS A 16 -0.80 -11.21 -14.23
CA CYS A 16 0.31 -10.86 -13.31
C CYS A 16 1.68 -11.34 -13.80
N MET A 17 1.72 -12.33 -14.69
CA MET A 17 2.96 -12.85 -15.29
C MET A 17 3.45 -12.02 -16.48
N LEU A 18 2.64 -11.08 -17.01
CA LEU A 18 3.03 -10.25 -18.14
C LEU A 18 3.84 -9.02 -17.68
N PRO A 19 5.05 -8.79 -18.22
CA PRO A 19 5.92 -7.70 -17.74
C PRO A 19 5.34 -6.30 -18.04
N TYR A 20 4.40 -6.20 -18.99
CA TYR A 20 3.75 -4.96 -19.39
C TYR A 20 2.35 -4.78 -18.78
N ALA A 21 1.87 -5.71 -17.96
CA ALA A 21 0.58 -5.57 -17.30
C ALA A 21 0.64 -4.63 -16.09
N LEU A 22 1.84 -4.34 -15.56
CA LEU A 22 2.07 -3.52 -14.36
C LEU A 22 1.22 -4.01 -13.16
N ARG A 23 1.21 -5.32 -12.92
CA ARG A 23 0.44 -5.96 -11.84
C ARG A 23 1.32 -6.86 -10.99
N ASP A 24 1.58 -6.41 -9.77
CA ASP A 24 2.23 -7.23 -8.77
C ASP A 24 1.35 -8.43 -8.33
N PRO A 25 1.95 -9.51 -7.82
CA PRO A 25 1.24 -10.59 -7.17
C PRO A 25 0.43 -10.08 -5.96
N TYR A 26 -0.88 -10.33 -5.95
CA TYR A 26 -1.78 -9.93 -4.85
C TYR A 26 -2.66 -11.09 -4.32
N ARG A 27 -2.45 -12.31 -4.84
CA ARG A 27 -3.16 -13.51 -4.41
C ARG A 27 -2.16 -14.56 -3.94
N ILE A 28 -2.53 -15.33 -2.93
CA ILE A 28 -1.74 -16.49 -2.45
C ILE A 28 -1.39 -17.44 -3.62
N SER A 29 -2.33 -17.66 -4.55
CA SER A 29 -2.09 -18.50 -5.73
C SER A 29 -1.04 -17.96 -6.70
N HIS A 30 -0.79 -16.65 -6.73
CA HIS A 30 0.28 -16.07 -7.56
C HIS A 30 1.65 -16.38 -6.95
N PHE A 31 1.78 -16.18 -5.63
CA PHE A 31 3.01 -16.44 -4.90
C PHE A 31 3.43 -17.92 -4.91
N LYS A 32 2.45 -18.84 -4.96
CA LYS A 32 2.69 -20.30 -5.01
C LYS A 32 2.75 -20.87 -6.44
N SER A 33 2.71 -20.02 -7.47
CA SER A 33 2.67 -20.48 -8.86
C SER A 33 4.04 -20.97 -9.34
N GLU A 34 4.12 -22.24 -9.74
CA GLU A 34 5.31 -22.77 -10.40
C GLU A 34 5.60 -22.07 -11.73
N LEU A 35 4.54 -21.71 -12.47
CA LEU A 35 4.66 -20.99 -13.74
C LEU A 35 5.28 -19.60 -13.54
N TYR A 36 4.79 -18.84 -12.54
CA TYR A 36 5.40 -17.55 -12.21
C TYR A 36 6.85 -17.75 -11.75
N GLY A 37 7.08 -18.69 -10.82
CA GLY A 37 8.41 -19.01 -10.30
C GLY A 37 9.42 -19.50 -11.34
N ALA A 38 9.01 -19.73 -12.60
CA ALA A 38 9.87 -20.13 -13.71
C ALA A 38 10.06 -19.03 -14.78
N LEU A 39 9.43 -17.85 -14.65
CA LEU A 39 9.48 -16.80 -15.69
C LEU A 39 10.85 -16.17 -15.87
N PHE A 40 11.61 -16.05 -14.79
CA PHE A 40 12.95 -15.49 -14.80
C PHE A 40 13.79 -16.13 -13.68
N PRO A 41 15.13 -16.10 -13.77
CA PRO A 41 16.01 -16.88 -12.91
C PRO A 41 15.79 -16.69 -11.40
N SER A 42 15.42 -15.48 -10.96
CA SER A 42 15.19 -15.13 -9.56
C SER A 42 13.70 -15.02 -9.18
N ALA A 43 12.79 -15.58 -9.98
CA ALA A 43 11.35 -15.39 -9.78
C ALA A 43 10.86 -15.94 -8.45
N LYS A 44 11.41 -17.07 -7.98
CA LYS A 44 11.03 -17.65 -6.69
C LYS A 44 11.46 -16.76 -5.52
N GLU A 45 12.68 -16.25 -5.55
CA GLU A 45 13.22 -15.33 -4.55
C GLU A 45 12.44 -14.01 -4.54
N TYR A 46 12.08 -13.49 -5.72
CA TYR A 46 11.24 -12.31 -5.86
C TYR A 46 9.86 -12.51 -5.22
N LEU A 47 9.18 -13.62 -5.52
CA LEU A 47 7.86 -13.94 -4.94
C LEU A 47 7.94 -14.13 -3.42
N ALA A 48 8.98 -14.81 -2.93
CA ALA A 48 9.23 -14.97 -1.49
C ALA A 48 9.44 -13.63 -0.79
N ASN A 49 10.27 -12.75 -1.36
CA ASN A 49 10.54 -11.44 -0.80
C ASN A 49 9.28 -10.55 -0.76
N LEU A 50 8.49 -10.54 -1.84
CA LEU A 50 7.23 -9.81 -1.87
C LEU A 50 6.23 -10.32 -0.83
N ASN A 51 6.09 -11.63 -0.68
CA ASN A 51 5.22 -12.22 0.34
C ASN A 51 5.67 -11.85 1.76
N ASN A 52 6.97 -11.93 2.04
CA ASN A 52 7.51 -11.55 3.34
C ASN A 52 7.30 -10.05 3.62
N SER A 53 7.45 -9.21 2.60
CA SER A 53 7.18 -7.77 2.70
C SER A 53 5.69 -7.49 2.95
N ALA A 54 4.79 -8.23 2.30
CA ALA A 54 3.34 -8.10 2.52
C ALA A 54 2.91 -8.47 3.94
N ASN A 55 3.64 -9.37 4.62
CA ASN A 55 3.36 -9.75 6.01
C ASN A 55 3.57 -8.61 7.02
N VAL A 56 4.47 -7.67 6.69
CA VAL A 56 4.81 -6.51 7.52
C VAL A 56 4.34 -5.18 6.91
N GLY A 57 3.62 -5.24 5.79
CA GLY A 57 3.11 -4.07 5.09
C GLY A 57 2.08 -3.31 5.92
N LEU A 58 2.06 -1.98 5.74
CA LEU A 58 1.08 -1.09 6.35
C LEU A 58 -0.01 -0.74 5.33
N LEU A 59 -1.23 -0.58 5.83
CA LEU A 59 -2.32 -0.03 5.05
C LEU A 59 -2.15 1.47 4.93
N ASP A 60 -2.36 1.99 3.73
CA ASP A 60 -2.55 3.42 3.53
C ASP A 60 -3.83 3.87 4.27
N PRO A 61 -3.83 5.05 4.91
CA PRO A 61 -5.01 5.64 5.50
C PRO A 61 -6.20 5.68 4.53
N ILE A 62 -7.29 4.98 4.88
CA ILE A 62 -8.55 4.96 4.11
C ILE A 62 -9.65 5.73 4.82
N MET A 63 -9.39 7.02 5.06
CA MET A 63 -10.32 7.94 5.73
C MET A 63 -10.70 9.12 4.82
N PRO A 64 -11.86 9.78 5.05
CA PRO A 64 -12.23 10.97 4.29
C PRO A 64 -11.13 12.03 4.33
N GLY A 65 -10.68 12.49 3.15
CA GLY A 65 -9.59 13.44 3.01
C GLY A 65 -8.18 12.84 2.94
N ALA A 66 -8.01 11.52 3.04
CA ALA A 66 -6.71 10.84 2.98
C ALA A 66 -5.84 11.31 1.78
N GLN A 67 -6.46 11.49 0.61
CA GLN A 67 -5.78 11.97 -0.59
C GLN A 67 -5.12 13.35 -0.43
N ASP A 68 -5.74 14.27 0.34
CA ASP A 68 -5.19 15.61 0.54
C ASP A 68 -3.89 15.53 1.38
N TYR A 69 -3.86 14.64 2.38
CA TYR A 69 -2.65 14.36 3.14
C TYR A 69 -1.56 13.74 2.27
N PHE A 70 -1.91 12.77 1.41
CA PHE A 70 -0.96 12.13 0.49
C PHE A 70 -0.39 13.09 -0.55
N LEU A 71 -1.21 13.97 -1.11
CA LEU A 71 -0.74 14.95 -2.09
C LEU A 71 0.17 16.00 -1.45
N SER A 72 -0.05 16.35 -0.18
CA SER A 72 0.82 17.27 0.54
C SER A 72 2.24 16.70 0.70
N ILE A 73 2.36 15.43 1.12
CA ILE A 73 3.67 14.78 1.24
C ILE A 73 4.32 14.52 -0.12
N ASP A 74 3.54 14.22 -1.16
CA ASP A 74 4.04 14.03 -2.53
C ASP A 74 4.63 15.33 -3.12
N ARG A 75 3.91 16.45 -2.94
CA ARG A 75 4.41 17.78 -3.32
C ARG A 75 5.67 18.16 -2.54
N MET A 76 5.71 17.84 -1.25
CA MET A 76 6.89 18.06 -0.41
C MET A 76 8.10 17.29 -0.94
N CYS A 77 7.97 15.99 -1.22
CA CYS A 77 9.03 15.17 -1.80
C CYS A 77 9.49 15.74 -3.15
N THR A 78 8.54 16.12 -4.01
CA THR A 78 8.83 16.72 -5.32
C THR A 78 9.62 18.03 -5.19
N ALA A 79 9.25 18.89 -4.24
CA ALA A 79 9.96 20.15 -4.00
C ALA A 79 11.39 19.91 -3.51
N VAL A 80 11.59 18.94 -2.62
CA VAL A 80 12.92 18.55 -2.14
C VAL A 80 13.79 18.00 -3.26
N TRP A 81 13.24 17.15 -4.13
CA TRP A 81 13.97 16.67 -5.32
C TRP A 81 14.31 17.79 -6.30
N ALA A 82 13.52 18.86 -6.34
CA ALA A 82 13.80 20.07 -7.10
C ALA A 82 14.80 21.03 -6.41
N GLY A 83 15.30 20.69 -5.21
CA GLY A 83 16.33 21.45 -4.49
C GLY A 83 15.81 22.38 -3.40
N ALA A 84 14.53 22.29 -3.02
CA ALA A 84 14.01 23.01 -1.86
C ALA A 84 14.60 22.45 -0.55
N ASP A 85 14.65 23.29 0.50
CA ASP A 85 15.11 22.85 1.82
C ASP A 85 14.16 21.77 2.39
N PRO A 86 14.68 20.60 2.81
CA PRO A 86 13.86 19.51 3.32
C PRO A 86 13.03 19.87 4.56
N LYS A 87 13.61 20.64 5.49
CA LYS A 87 12.93 20.99 6.73
C LYS A 87 11.78 21.95 6.45
N ALA A 88 12.02 23.01 5.69
CA ALA A 88 10.99 23.97 5.29
C ALA A 88 9.87 23.30 4.47
N SER A 89 10.23 22.36 3.60
CA SER A 89 9.23 21.61 2.81
C SER A 89 8.37 20.71 3.70
N LEU A 90 8.97 20.04 4.69
CA LEU A 90 8.24 19.26 5.70
C LEU A 90 7.32 20.13 6.57
N GLU A 91 7.79 21.29 7.01
CA GLU A 91 6.99 22.25 7.79
C GLU A 91 5.78 22.74 6.98
N THR A 92 5.96 22.96 5.67
CA THR A 92 4.88 23.31 4.76
C THR A 92 3.83 22.19 4.67
N ALA A 93 4.25 20.94 4.46
CA ALA A 93 3.32 19.81 4.40
C ALA A 93 2.58 19.59 5.72
N ALA A 94 3.26 19.75 6.85
CA ALA A 94 2.64 19.66 8.17
C ALA A 94 1.56 20.74 8.38
N ALA A 95 1.78 21.96 7.88
CA ALA A 95 0.78 23.03 7.91
C ALA A 95 -0.44 22.69 7.04
N GLU A 96 -0.22 22.20 5.81
CA GLU A 96 -1.30 21.79 4.90
C GLU A 96 -2.15 20.62 5.48
N TRP A 97 -1.53 19.71 6.24
CA TRP A 97 -2.24 18.67 6.97
C TRP A 97 -3.15 19.24 8.06
N ASN A 98 -2.69 20.25 8.80
CA ASN A 98 -3.54 20.94 9.78
C ASN A 98 -4.72 21.63 9.10
N GLU A 99 -4.49 22.35 8.00
CA GLU A 99 -5.56 22.98 7.22
C GLU A 99 -6.58 21.97 6.69
N THR A 100 -6.10 20.81 6.23
CA THR A 100 -6.97 19.71 5.80
C THR A 100 -7.81 19.19 6.95
N THR A 101 -7.20 18.97 8.12
CA THR A 101 -7.90 18.49 9.32
C THR A 101 -8.96 19.49 9.79
N ASP A 102 -8.62 20.78 9.80
CA ASP A 102 -9.52 21.85 10.22
C ASP A 102 -10.72 21.98 9.28
N ARG A 103 -10.48 21.94 7.96
CA ARG A 103 -11.54 21.98 6.94
C ARG A 103 -12.49 20.79 7.02
N LEU A 104 -11.97 19.60 7.34
CA LEU A 104 -12.75 18.36 7.44
C LEU A 104 -13.37 18.15 8.83
N GLY A 105 -12.95 18.94 9.82
CA GLY A 105 -13.36 18.85 11.21
C GLY A 105 -12.51 17.86 12.01
N MET A 106 -11.76 18.39 12.98
CA MET A 106 -10.87 17.64 13.87
C MET A 106 -11.54 16.41 14.52
N GLU A 107 -12.72 16.59 15.12
CA GLU A 107 -13.40 15.50 15.84
C GLU A 107 -13.90 14.40 14.88
N SER A 108 -14.36 14.77 13.69
CA SER A 108 -14.72 13.80 12.65
C SER A 108 -13.50 13.03 12.15
N GLN A 109 -12.38 13.73 11.90
CA GLN A 109 -11.13 13.10 11.48
C GLN A 109 -10.59 12.14 12.54
N LYS A 110 -10.63 12.50 13.83
CA LYS A 110 -10.30 11.60 14.94
C LYS A 110 -11.17 10.35 14.97
N ALA A 111 -12.48 10.50 14.78
CA ALA A 111 -13.40 9.36 14.75
C ALA A 111 -13.07 8.41 13.58
N PHE A 112 -12.87 8.94 12.38
CA PHE A 112 -12.48 8.11 11.22
C PHE A 112 -11.12 7.44 11.40
N TYR A 113 -10.13 8.15 11.94
CA TYR A 113 -8.82 7.58 12.23
C TYR A 113 -8.91 6.47 13.28
N THR A 114 -9.75 6.63 14.30
CA THR A 114 -10.01 5.59 15.30
C THR A 114 -10.60 4.33 14.68
N GLU A 115 -11.52 4.45 13.72
CA GLU A 115 -12.04 3.30 12.97
C GLU A 115 -10.97 2.66 12.07
N PHE A 116 -10.14 3.47 11.40
CA PHE A 116 -9.01 2.99 10.59
C PHE A 116 -8.03 2.16 11.41
N LEU A 117 -7.68 2.59 12.62
CA LEU A 117 -6.74 1.88 13.50
C LEU A 117 -7.20 0.47 13.90
N LYS A 118 -8.49 0.12 13.73
CA LYS A 118 -9.01 -1.23 13.96
C LYS A 118 -8.64 -2.22 12.86
N LEU A 119 -8.19 -1.73 11.69
CA LEU A 119 -7.85 -2.57 10.56
C LEU A 119 -6.48 -3.23 10.75
N PRO A 120 -6.31 -4.51 10.36
CA PRO A 120 -5.01 -5.15 10.28
C PRO A 120 -4.03 -4.37 9.41
N GLY A 121 -2.84 -4.08 9.92
CA GLY A 121 -1.81 -3.30 9.22
C GLY A 121 -2.02 -1.79 9.26
N ALA A 122 -2.98 -1.26 10.02
CA ALA A 122 -3.08 0.19 10.22
C ALA A 122 -1.87 0.79 10.95
N THR A 123 -1.13 -0.02 11.73
CA THR A 123 0.11 0.35 12.41
C THR A 123 1.14 -0.78 12.37
N ALA A 124 2.40 -0.47 12.68
CA ALA A 124 3.47 -1.47 12.78
C ALA A 124 3.22 -2.51 13.89
N ASP A 125 2.39 -2.17 14.88
CA ASP A 125 2.06 -3.05 16.00
C ASP A 125 0.93 -4.04 15.68
N ASN A 126 0.17 -3.81 14.59
CA ASN A 126 -1.00 -4.62 14.23
C ASN A 126 -0.93 -5.20 12.80
N THR A 127 0.27 -5.35 12.24
CA THR A 127 0.46 -5.98 10.92
C THR A 127 -0.12 -7.40 10.89
N VAL A 128 -0.40 -7.91 9.68
CA VAL A 128 -0.94 -9.28 9.53
C VAL A 128 -0.01 -10.32 10.16
N GLU A 129 1.30 -10.10 10.16
CA GLU A 129 2.26 -10.94 10.90
C GLU A 129 2.03 -10.88 12.41
N LYS A 130 1.93 -9.69 13.00
CA LYS A 130 1.73 -9.53 14.44
C LYS A 130 0.41 -10.12 14.92
N LEU A 131 -0.58 -10.19 14.04
CA LEU A 131 -1.88 -10.81 14.29
C LEU A 131 -1.88 -12.34 14.06
N GLY A 132 -0.73 -12.96 13.75
CA GLY A 132 -0.63 -14.40 13.48
C GLY A 132 -1.26 -14.82 12.15
N MET A 133 -1.47 -13.88 11.24
CA MET A 133 -2.07 -14.07 9.92
C MET A 133 -1.03 -14.05 8.78
N ALA A 134 0.26 -14.17 9.12
CA ALA A 134 1.34 -14.22 8.14
C ALA A 134 1.14 -15.36 7.14
N VAL A 135 1.38 -15.07 5.87
CA VAL A 135 1.45 -16.08 4.82
C VAL A 135 2.89 -16.54 4.72
N THR A 136 3.11 -17.85 4.78
CA THR A 136 4.41 -18.49 4.50
C THR A 136 4.31 -19.26 3.19
N LEU A 137 5.37 -19.16 2.37
CA LEU A 137 5.48 -19.84 1.08
C LEU A 137 6.34 -21.09 1.17
#